data_AF-A0A930QI56-F1
#
_entry.id   AF-A0A930QI56-F1
#
_cell.length_a   1.000
_cell.length_b   1.000
_cell.length_c   1.000
_cell.angle_alpha   90.00
_cell.angle_beta   90.00
_cell.angle_gamma   90.00
#
_symmetry.space_group_name_H-M   'P 1'
#
loop_
_entity.id
_entity.type
_entity.pdbx_description
1 polymer ?
#
loop_
_entity_poly.entity_id
_entity_poly.type
_entity_poly.pdbx_seq_one_letter_code
_entity_poly.pdbx_strand_id
1 'polypeptide(L)'
;MIGCGKAALLFGGTVILDQAVKAYVASTMLPGESIPVIPSYLHLTYVLNAGAAFGIFERQQWLFLLTAALFFLVFLFLYPRLARGSAL
;
A
#
# COMPACT_ATOMS: atom_id res chain seq x y z
N MET A 1 5.97 22.89 1.28
CA MET A 1 5.80 21.91 0.18
C MET A 1 6.93 20.90 0.21
N ILE A 2 6.62 19.60 0.26
CA ILE A 2 7.62 18.55 0.06
C ILE A 2 7.98 18.59 -1.43
N GLY A 3 9.20 18.99 -1.79
CA GLY A 3 9.60 19.08 -3.21
C GLY A 3 9.45 17.74 -3.93
N CYS A 4 9.26 17.75 -5.27
CA CYS A 4 9.04 16.54 -6.07
C CYS A 4 10.04 15.41 -5.78
N GLY A 5 11.31 15.75 -5.56
CA GLY A 5 12.34 14.77 -5.18
C GLY A 5 12.09 14.12 -3.81
N LYS A 6 11.64 14.89 -2.81
CA LYS A 6 11.28 14.36 -1.49
C LYS A 6 10.01 13.50 -1.57
N ALA A 7 9.02 13.89 -2.39
CA ALA A 7 7.81 13.10 -2.58
C ALA A 7 8.11 11.75 -3.27
N ALA A 8 8.97 11.76 -4.29
CA ALA A 8 9.43 10.54 -4.96
C ALA A 8 10.22 9.63 -4.02
N LEU A 9 11.10 10.19 -3.18
CA LEU A 9 11.84 9.43 -2.18
C LEU A 9 10.92 8.79 -1.13
N LEU A 10 9.93 9.52 -0.62
CA LEU A 10 8.96 8.97 0.32
C LEU A 10 8.14 7.85 -0.32
N PHE A 11 7.59 8.08 -1.51
CA PHE A 11 6.81 7.07 -2.23
C PHE A 11 7.64 5.82 -2.51
N GLY A 12 8.83 5.97 -3.10
CA GLY A 12 9.73 4.86 -3.40
C GLY A 12 10.16 4.10 -2.14
N GLY A 13 10.52 4.84 -1.08
CA GLY A 13 10.86 4.24 0.21
C GLY A 13 9.72 3.44 0.83
N THR A 14 8.48 3.95 0.77
CA THR A 14 7.30 3.22 1.23
C THR A 14 7.07 1.94 0.45
N VAL A 15 7.18 1.97 -0.89
CA VAL A 15 7.01 0.78 -1.73
C VAL A 15 8.09 -0.26 -1.44
N ILE A 16 9.35 0.16 -1.31
CA ILE A 16 10.46 -0.76 -1.01
C ILE A 16 10.23 -1.42 0.36
N LEU A 17 9.87 -0.64 1.38
CA LEU A 17 9.64 -1.16 2.73
C LEU A 17 8.45 -2.12 2.77
N ASP A 18 7.33 -1.79 2.11
CA ASP A 18 6.14 -2.65 2.01
C ASP A 18 6.48 -4.02 1.39
N GLN A 19 7.20 -4.02 0.26
CA GLN A 19 7.55 -5.25 -0.44
C GLN A 19 8.60 -6.07 0.33
N ALA A 20 9.56 -5.41 0.98
CA ALA A 20 10.55 -6.09 1.81
C ALA A 20 9.91 -6.83 3.00
N VAL A 21 8.98 -6.18 3.70
CA VAL A 21 8.25 -6.81 4.82
C VAL A 21 7.38 -7.97 4.33
N LYS A 22 6.67 -7.82 3.21
CA LYS A 22 5.88 -8.92 2.62
C LYS A 22 6.74 -10.10 2.21
N ALA A 23 7.90 -9.86 1.60
CA ALA A 23 8.84 -10.91 1.22
C ALA A 23 9.41 -11.64 2.45
N TYR A 24 9.75 -10.90 3.50
CA TYR A 24 10.19 -11.47 4.77
C TYR A 24 9.11 -12.38 5.38
N VAL A 25 7.86 -11.89 5.51
CA VAL A 25 6.74 -12.67 6.06
C VAL A 25 6.48 -13.92 5.22
N ALA A 26 6.41 -13.78 3.90
CA ALA A 26 6.13 -14.91 3.00
C ALA A 26 7.23 -15.98 2.99
N SER A 27 8.47 -15.64 3.38
CA SER A 27 9.60 -16.57 3.41
C SER A 27 9.86 -17.17 4.80
N THR A 28 9.33 -16.57 5.86
CA THR A 28 9.62 -16.98 7.25
C THR A 28 8.42 -17.48 8.03
N MET A 29 7.19 -17.22 7.57
CA MET A 29 5.95 -17.58 8.25
C MET A 29 5.06 -18.48 7.40
N LEU A 30 4.23 -19.30 8.06
CA LEU A 30 3.13 -20.02 7.42
C LEU A 30 1.83 -19.18 7.46
N PRO A 31 0.94 -19.27 6.46
CA PRO A 31 -0.35 -18.58 6.51
C PRO A 31 -1.13 -18.92 7.78
N GLY A 32 -1.63 -17.91 8.47
CA GLY A 32 -2.32 -18.01 9.76
C GLY A 32 -1.40 -17.92 10.99
N GLU A 33 -0.09 -17.99 10.81
CA GLU A 33 0.87 -17.80 11.90
C GLU A 33 0.83 -16.36 12.43
N SER A 34 1.03 -16.20 13.75
CA SER A 34 1.01 -14.91 14.43
C SER A 34 2.18 -14.79 15.41
N ILE A 35 3.02 -13.78 15.21
CA ILE A 35 4.20 -13.49 16.03
C ILE A 35 3.93 -12.22 16.85
N PRO A 36 4.02 -12.25 18.19
CA PRO A 36 3.84 -11.05 19.01
C PRO A 36 5.03 -10.09 18.82
N VAL A 37 4.73 -8.85 18.42
CA VAL A 37 5.72 -7.76 18.34
C VAL A 37 5.70 -6.93 19.63
N ILE A 38 4.50 -6.55 20.08
CA ILE A 38 4.26 -5.99 21.41
C ILE A 38 3.25 -6.93 22.09
N PRO A 39 3.68 -7.73 23.08
CA PRO A 39 2.82 -8.73 23.70
C PRO A 39 1.47 -8.14 24.11
N SER A 40 0.38 -8.82 23.75
CA SER A 40 -1.02 -8.40 24.00
C SER A 40 -1.58 -7.24 23.15
N TYR A 41 -0.75 -6.45 22.46
CA TYR A 41 -1.23 -5.26 21.73
C TYR A 41 -1.01 -5.33 20.22
N LEU A 42 0.13 -5.87 19.78
CA LEU A 42 0.51 -5.89 18.38
C LEU A 42 1.11 -7.24 18.00
N HIS A 43 0.49 -7.88 17.02
CA HIS A 43 0.95 -9.14 16.46
C HIS A 43 1.13 -9.00 14.94
N LEU A 44 2.23 -9.53 14.43
CA LEU A 44 2.43 -9.71 13.01
C LEU A 44 1.78 -11.04 12.62
N THR A 45 0.69 -10.97 11.86
CA THR A 45 -0.08 -12.16 11.45
C THR A 45 -0.01 -12.30 9.94
N TYR A 46 0.35 -13.49 9.46
CA TYR A 46 0.41 -13.75 8.02
C TYR A 46 -0.98 -14.10 7.47
N VAL A 47 -1.65 -13.12 6.87
CA VAL A 47 -2.98 -13.29 6.26
C VAL A 47 -2.90 -13.10 4.75
N LEU A 48 -3.41 -14.07 3.99
CA LEU A 48 -3.58 -13.98 2.54
C LEU A 48 -4.97 -13.41 2.23
N ASN A 49 -5.04 -12.12 1.87
CA ASN A 49 -6.30 -11.48 1.54
C ASN A 49 -6.55 -11.49 0.01
N ALA A 50 -7.45 -12.35 -0.45
CA ALA A 50 -7.86 -12.43 -1.86
C ALA A 50 -8.91 -11.37 -2.28
N GLY A 51 -9.42 -10.60 -1.31
CA GLY A 51 -10.37 -9.50 -1.50
C GLY A 51 -9.81 -8.15 -1.08
N ALA A 52 -10.68 -7.17 -0.91
CA ALA A 52 -10.37 -5.84 -0.37
C ALA A 52 -10.39 -5.84 1.16
N ALA A 53 -10.55 -4.67 1.78
CA ALA A 53 -10.80 -4.57 3.21
C ALA A 53 -11.97 -5.47 3.63
N PHE A 54 -11.82 -6.17 4.75
CA PHE A 54 -12.80 -7.12 5.30
C PHE A 54 -13.18 -8.29 4.38
N GLY A 55 -12.37 -8.61 3.36
CA GLY A 55 -12.63 -9.71 2.43
C GLY A 55 -13.73 -9.44 1.39
N ILE A 56 -14.20 -8.18 1.29
CA ILE A 56 -15.19 -7.80 0.28
C ILE A 56 -14.59 -7.98 -1.12
N PHE A 57 -15.40 -8.45 -2.08
CA PHE A 57 -14.99 -8.69 -3.47
C PHE A 57 -13.88 -9.74 -3.63
N GLU A 58 -13.88 -10.79 -2.81
CA GLU A 58 -12.98 -11.94 -2.99
C GLU A 58 -13.02 -12.46 -4.44
N ARG A 59 -11.85 -12.76 -5.02
CA ARG A 59 -11.66 -13.26 -6.40
C ARG A 59 -12.09 -12.31 -7.52
N GLN A 60 -12.48 -11.08 -7.19
CA GLN A 60 -12.80 -10.03 -8.17
C GLN A 60 -11.62 -9.06 -8.35
N GLN A 61 -10.40 -9.59 -8.46
CA GLN A 61 -9.15 -8.81 -8.49
C GLN A 61 -9.12 -7.75 -9.62
N TRP A 62 -9.84 -8.01 -10.73
CA TRP A 62 -9.98 -7.06 -11.84
C TRP A 62 -10.61 -5.73 -11.40
N LEU A 63 -11.53 -5.74 -10.42
CA LEU A 63 -12.11 -4.50 -9.87
C LEU A 63 -11.03 -3.66 -9.19
N PHE A 64 -10.10 -4.28 -8.46
CA PHE A 64 -9.01 -3.56 -7.79
C PHE A 64 -8.01 -2.98 -8.79
N LEU A 65 -7.71 -3.71 -9.86
CA LEU A 65 -6.85 -3.19 -10.92
C LEU A 65 -7.49 -2.00 -11.64
N LEU A 66 -8.79 -2.08 -11.93
CA LEU A 66 -9.52 -0.97 -12.54
C LEU A 66 -9.57 0.26 -11.61
N THR A 67 -9.89 0.09 -10.33
CA THR A 67 -9.94 1.23 -9.39
C THR A 67 -8.55 1.83 -9.17
N ALA A 68 -7.50 1.02 -9.07
CA ALA A 68 -6.12 1.50 -8.98
C ALA A 68 -5.72 2.29 -10.23
N ALA A 69 -6.01 1.77 -11.43
CA ALA A 69 -5.75 2.48 -12.69
C ALA A 69 -6.52 3.81 -12.75
N LEU A 70 -7.80 3.82 -12.37
CA LEU A 70 -8.62 5.03 -12.33
C LEU A 70 -8.02 6.08 -11.39
N PHE A 71 -7.69 5.71 -10.15
CA PHE A 71 -7.08 6.65 -9.20
C PHE A 71 -5.73 7.16 -9.67
N PHE A 72 -4.92 6.31 -10.30
CA PHE A 72 -3.66 6.71 -10.88
C PHE A 72 -3.83 7.75 -12.00
N LEU A 73 -4.79 7.52 -12.91
CA LEU A 73 -5.10 8.49 -13.98
C LEU A 73 -5.65 9.81 -13.44
N VAL A 74 -6.55 9.75 -12.45
CA VAL A 74 -7.09 10.94 -11.77
C VAL A 74 -5.97 11.70 -11.08
N PHE A 75 -5.05 11.01 -10.40
CA PHE A 75 -3.87 11.61 -9.79
C PHE A 75 -3.02 12.33 -10.84
N LEU A 76 -2.67 11.67 -11.95
CA LEU A 76 -1.88 12.30 -13.02
C LEU A 76 -2.57 13.53 -13.63
N PHE A 77 -3.90 13.49 -13.78
CA PHE A 77 -4.68 14.61 -14.31
C PHE A 77 -4.81 15.79 -13.34
N LEU A 78 -4.97 15.53 -12.04
CA LEU A 78 -5.16 16.56 -11.01
C LEU A 78 -3.85 17.08 -10.44
N TYR A 79 -2.78 16.30 -10.47
CA TYR A 79 -1.48 16.66 -9.89
C TYR A 79 -0.95 18.03 -10.37
N PRO A 80 -0.99 18.38 -11.68
CA PRO A 80 -0.53 19.70 -12.15
C PRO A 80 -1.39 20.88 -11.65
N ARG A 81 -2.63 20.63 -11.20
CA ARG A 81 -3.52 21.65 -10.62
C ARG A 81 -3.20 21.85 -9.14
N LEU A 82 -3.02 20.75 -8.41
CA LEU A 82 -2.64 20.77 -6.98
C LEU A 82 -1.24 21.37 -6.77
N ALA A 83 -0.29 21.06 -7.66
CA ALA A 83 1.07 21.58 -7.60
C ALA A 83 1.17 23.10 -7.89
N ARG A 84 0.24 23.65 -8.67
CA ARG A 84 0.17 25.11 -8.95
C ARG A 84 -0.51 25.89 -7.83
N GLY A 85 -1.59 25.37 -7.25
CA GLY A 85 -2.33 26.05 -6.18
C GLY A 85 -1.60 26.12 -4.84
N SER A 86 -0.52 25.35 -4.65
CA SER A 86 0.31 25.35 -3.44
C SER A 86 1.56 26.24 -3.54
N ALA A 87 1.78 26.88 -4.69
CA ALA A 87 2.90 27.79 -4.97
C ALA A 87 2.53 29.29 -4.95
N LEU A 88 1.28 29.62 -4.58
CA LEU A 88 0.81 30.98 -4.25
C LEU A 88 0.70 31.10 -2.72
#